data_AF-A0A4Q3IVA1-F1
#
_entry.id   AF-A0A4Q3IVA1-F1
#
_cell.length_a   1.000
_cell.length_b   1.000
_cell.length_c   1.000
_cell.angle_alpha   90.00
_cell.angle_beta   90.00
_cell.angle_gamma   90.00
#
_symmetry.space_group_name_H-M   'P 1'
#
loop_
_entity.id
_entity.type
_entity.pdbx_description
1 polymer ?
#
loop_
_entity_poly.entity_id
_entity_poly.type
_entity_poly.pdbx_seq_one_letter_code
_entity_poly.pdbx_strand_id
1 'polypeptide(L)'
;MRLLIAVTASTIAFSAMAAENPVARLGLSEGWYCSPTGENVLVSAKSSPPFVGIDGLDCHDPIVARGRLTAKTCYANGGIKLSVSKKFAAQGQTLTMDGAVYRLTPQAPGAEACAVPKVQPVATQASTMSDAAMWTHNGSMVLISARGGRIVYDEPKASIAGTVRKGMTLFEGRFDGARIAGTAYVFKRGCEPAPYAVTGKMESNPAGFGSRIVLTGAAPKRDPASCAIIGTTGTHSRLVFEEQGDV
;
A
#
# COMPACT_ATOMS: atom_id res chain seq x y z
N MET A 1 -5.01 79.14 36.33
CA MET A 1 -4.59 77.76 36.65
C MET A 1 -5.41 76.81 35.77
N ARG A 2 -4.92 76.43 34.59
CA ARG A 2 -5.63 75.57 33.63
C ARG A 2 -5.11 74.14 33.79
N LEU A 3 -6.01 73.23 34.14
CA LEU A 3 -5.75 71.81 34.31
C LEU A 3 -5.82 71.12 32.93
N LEU A 4 -4.71 70.54 32.47
CA LEU A 4 -4.66 69.70 31.27
C LEU A 4 -4.96 68.25 31.67
N ILE A 5 -6.07 67.71 31.14
CA ILE A 5 -6.42 66.28 31.26
C ILE A 5 -5.77 65.57 30.07
N ALA A 6 -4.78 64.72 30.34
CA ALA A 6 -4.20 63.84 29.33
C ALA A 6 -5.09 62.60 29.17
N VAL A 7 -5.68 62.44 27.98
CA VAL A 7 -6.43 61.23 27.60
C VAL A 7 -5.44 60.25 26.95
N THR A 8 -5.13 59.16 27.65
CA THR A 8 -4.33 58.06 27.10
C THR A 8 -5.23 57.14 26.27
N ALA A 9 -5.01 57.10 24.95
CA ALA A 9 -5.66 56.15 24.07
C ALA A 9 -4.97 54.77 24.19
N SER A 10 -5.67 53.79 24.78
CA SER A 10 -5.23 52.39 24.76
C SER A 10 -5.62 51.74 23.43
N THR A 11 -4.64 51.46 22.58
CA THR A 11 -4.81 50.62 21.40
C THR A 11 -4.91 49.15 21.83
N ILE A 12 -6.09 48.56 21.64
CA ILE A 12 -6.30 47.10 21.75
C ILE A 12 -5.78 46.47 20.45
N ALA A 13 -4.68 45.72 20.54
CA ALA A 13 -4.19 44.93 19.42
C ALA A 13 -5.05 43.67 19.27
N PHE A 14 -5.83 43.57 18.19
CA PHE A 14 -6.46 42.32 17.79
C PHE A 14 -5.41 41.42 17.14
N SER A 15 -4.92 40.43 17.87
CA SER A 15 -4.15 39.33 17.28
C SER A 15 -5.07 38.51 16.38
N ALA A 16 -4.86 38.60 15.07
CA ALA A 16 -5.48 37.69 14.11
C ALA A 16 -5.01 36.26 14.42
N MET A 17 -5.90 35.42 14.94
CA MET A 17 -5.67 33.98 15.05
C MET A 17 -5.48 33.44 13.63
N ALA A 18 -4.24 33.10 13.25
CA ALA A 18 -3.99 32.40 12.00
C ALA A 18 -4.85 31.13 12.00
N ALA A 19 -5.65 30.93 10.94
CA ALA A 19 -6.43 29.72 10.80
C ALA A 19 -5.48 28.52 10.83
N GLU A 20 -5.51 27.74 11.91
CA GLU A 20 -4.68 26.54 12.04
C GLU A 20 -4.92 25.62 10.85
N ASN A 21 -3.82 25.08 10.30
CA ASN A 21 -3.89 24.11 9.22
C ASN A 21 -4.79 22.93 9.67
N PRO A 22 -5.86 22.59 8.93
CA PRO A 22 -6.81 21.58 9.35
C PRO A 22 -6.20 20.17 9.45
N VAL A 23 -5.09 19.89 8.75
CA VAL A 23 -4.32 18.64 8.91
C VAL A 23 -3.55 18.62 10.23
N ALA A 24 -3.00 19.77 10.65
CA ALA A 24 -2.28 19.86 11.93
C ALA A 24 -3.20 19.60 13.13
N ARG A 25 -4.48 19.98 13.04
CA ARG A 25 -5.51 19.63 14.04
C ARG A 25 -5.73 18.13 14.20
N LEU A 26 -5.41 17.35 13.16
CA LEU A 26 -5.46 15.90 13.20
C LEU A 26 -4.17 15.27 13.74
N GLY A 27 -3.18 16.07 14.14
CA GLY A 27 -1.88 15.57 14.61
C GLY A 27 -1.00 15.00 13.50
N LEU A 28 -1.24 15.40 12.25
CA LEU A 28 -0.52 14.97 11.05
C LEU A 28 0.26 16.13 10.44
N SER A 29 1.27 15.79 9.64
CA SER A 29 1.88 16.71 8.66
C SER A 29 1.34 16.41 7.27
N GLU A 30 1.33 17.40 6.38
CA GLU A 30 1.04 17.17 4.96
C GLU A 30 2.13 16.33 4.30
N GLY A 31 1.73 15.55 3.30
CA GLY A 31 2.62 14.73 2.50
C GLY A 31 2.10 13.31 2.31
N TRP A 32 2.95 12.47 1.74
CA TRP A 32 2.62 11.09 1.42
C TRP A 32 2.94 10.15 2.57
N TYR A 33 1.93 9.41 3.01
CA TYR A 33 2.04 8.38 4.03
C TYR A 33 2.04 7.01 3.38
N CYS A 34 3.07 6.22 3.64
CA CYS A 34 3.31 4.95 2.98
C CYS A 34 3.19 3.78 3.96
N SER A 35 2.49 2.73 3.55
CA SER A 35 2.47 1.47 4.29
C SER A 35 3.68 0.61 3.90
N PRO A 36 4.08 -0.35 4.76
CA PRO A 36 5.06 -1.38 4.39
C PRO A 36 4.65 -2.26 3.20
N THR A 37 3.35 -2.29 2.86
CA THR A 37 2.79 -3.05 1.73
C THR A 37 2.75 -2.25 0.43
N GLY A 38 3.25 -1.00 0.42
CA GLY A 38 3.28 -0.15 -0.77
C GLY A 38 1.99 0.61 -1.06
N GLU A 39 1.00 0.52 -0.16
CA GLU A 39 -0.17 1.40 -0.20
C GLU A 39 0.24 2.81 0.22
N ASN A 40 -0.49 3.79 -0.30
CA ASN A 40 -0.20 5.19 -0.04
C ASN A 40 -1.46 5.98 0.27
N VAL A 41 -1.28 6.96 1.15
CA VAL A 41 -2.31 7.92 1.53
C VAL A 41 -1.68 9.30 1.41
N LEU A 42 -2.16 10.11 0.46
CA LEU A 42 -1.84 11.53 0.45
C LEU A 42 -2.64 12.22 1.54
N VAL A 43 -1.94 12.90 2.44
CA VAL A 43 -2.54 13.81 3.43
C VAL A 43 -2.23 15.23 2.98
N SER A 44 -3.28 16.03 2.75
CA SER A 44 -3.14 17.42 2.33
C SER A 44 -4.19 18.30 2.99
N ALA A 45 -3.88 19.59 3.15
CA ALA A 45 -4.88 20.59 3.52
C ALA A 45 -5.14 21.54 2.35
N LYS A 46 -6.37 22.03 2.25
CA LYS A 46 -6.63 23.30 1.58
C LYS A 46 -7.32 24.24 2.54
N SER A 47 -6.99 25.53 2.43
CA SER A 47 -7.43 26.55 3.37
C SER A 47 -8.74 27.23 2.96
N SER A 48 -9.19 27.07 1.70
CA SER A 48 -10.38 27.78 1.18
C SER A 48 -11.07 27.03 0.04
N PRO A 49 -12.24 26.40 0.28
CA PRO A 49 -12.81 26.10 1.61
C PRO A 49 -11.88 25.17 2.41
N PRO A 50 -11.93 25.18 3.76
CA PRO A 50 -11.11 24.29 4.57
C PRO A 50 -11.51 22.84 4.32
N PHE A 51 -10.55 22.02 3.89
CA PHE A 51 -10.71 20.58 3.82
C PHE A 51 -9.40 19.85 4.09
N VAL A 52 -9.55 18.58 4.45
CA VAL A 52 -8.45 17.64 4.63
C VAL A 52 -8.61 16.54 3.59
N GLY A 53 -7.59 16.40 2.74
CA GLY A 53 -7.45 15.29 1.80
C GLY A 53 -6.88 14.08 2.52
N ILE A 54 -7.60 12.97 2.58
CA ILE A 54 -7.13 11.67 3.09
C ILE A 54 -7.73 10.56 2.23
N ASP A 55 -6.90 9.60 1.78
CA ASP A 55 -7.34 8.40 1.05
C ASP A 55 -8.07 8.72 -0.27
N GLY A 56 -7.63 9.79 -0.95
CA GLY A 56 -8.29 10.28 -2.17
C GLY A 56 -9.67 10.91 -1.95
N LEU A 57 -10.00 11.27 -0.69
CA LEU A 57 -11.21 11.97 -0.31
C LEU A 57 -10.89 13.38 0.19
N ASP A 58 -11.60 14.38 -0.32
CA ASP A 58 -11.57 15.74 0.21
C ASP A 58 -12.71 15.92 1.21
N CYS A 59 -12.40 15.93 2.51
CA CYS A 59 -13.39 15.98 3.58
C CYS A 59 -13.48 17.36 4.24
N HIS A 60 -14.70 17.89 4.37
CA HIS A 60 -14.99 19.09 5.15
C HIS A 60 -15.18 18.78 6.63
N ASP A 61 -14.58 19.61 7.47
CA ASP A 61 -14.67 19.59 8.92
C ASP A 61 -14.56 18.18 9.52
N PRO A 62 -13.52 17.39 9.18
CA PRO A 62 -13.35 16.06 9.74
C PRO A 62 -13.09 16.17 11.25
N ILE A 63 -13.79 15.33 12.01
CA ILE A 63 -13.64 15.22 13.46
C ILE A 63 -12.99 13.89 13.79
N VAL A 64 -11.89 13.94 14.56
CA VAL A 64 -11.28 12.76 15.16
C VAL A 64 -11.71 12.67 16.61
N ALA A 65 -12.49 11.64 16.94
CA ALA A 65 -12.94 11.39 18.30
C ALA A 65 -12.98 9.89 18.55
N ARG A 66 -12.50 9.45 19.73
CA ARG A 66 -12.51 8.04 20.16
C ARG A 66 -11.89 7.09 19.13
N GLY A 67 -10.75 7.49 18.54
CA GLY A 67 -10.03 6.69 17.54
C GLY A 67 -10.74 6.52 16.20
N ARG A 68 -11.65 7.45 15.85
CA ARG A 68 -12.33 7.46 14.55
C ARG A 68 -12.30 8.83 13.92
N LEU A 69 -12.05 8.86 12.61
CA LEU A 69 -12.23 10.04 11.78
C LEU A 69 -13.64 9.98 11.19
N THR A 70 -14.39 11.06 11.36
CA THR A 70 -15.75 11.21 10.85
C THR A 70 -15.91 12.51 10.10
N ALA A 71 -16.57 12.48 8.95
CA ALA A 71 -16.94 13.67 8.21
C ALA A 71 -18.27 13.43 7.48
N LYS A 72 -19.17 14.41 7.55
CA LYS A 72 -20.49 14.32 6.90
C LYS A 72 -20.42 14.58 5.40
N THR A 73 -19.43 15.38 4.98
CA THR A 73 -19.24 15.81 3.60
C THR A 73 -17.81 15.53 3.18
N CYS A 74 -17.62 14.46 2.42
CA CYS A 74 -16.41 14.19 1.68
C CYS A 74 -16.73 14.08 0.20
N TYR A 75 -15.73 14.35 -0.64
CA TYR A 75 -15.83 14.20 -2.09
C TYR A 75 -14.76 13.23 -2.57
N ALA A 76 -15.20 12.15 -3.23
CA ALA A 76 -14.30 11.28 -3.97
C ALA A 76 -14.00 11.88 -5.36
N ASN A 77 -12.96 11.36 -6.02
CA ASN A 77 -12.69 11.66 -7.42
C ASN A 77 -13.96 11.47 -8.28
N GLY A 78 -14.42 12.55 -8.95
CA GLY A 78 -15.69 12.59 -9.67
C GLY A 78 -16.82 13.39 -8.99
N GLY A 79 -16.55 14.00 -7.82
CA GLY A 79 -17.48 14.94 -7.17
C GLY A 79 -18.63 14.30 -6.40
N ILE A 80 -18.60 12.97 -6.22
CA ILE A 80 -19.63 12.25 -5.44
C ILE A 80 -19.49 12.66 -3.98
N LYS A 81 -20.58 13.20 -3.41
CA LYS A 81 -20.67 13.52 -1.98
C LYS A 81 -20.98 12.26 -1.19
N LEU A 82 -20.19 11.99 -0.16
CA LEU A 82 -20.39 10.89 0.77
C LEU A 82 -20.08 11.30 2.22
N SER A 83 -20.51 10.48 3.16
CA SER A 83 -20.15 10.59 4.58
C SER A 83 -19.19 9.45 4.93
N VAL A 84 -18.19 9.73 5.76
CA VAL A 84 -17.17 8.74 6.16
C VAL A 84 -17.11 8.56 7.67
N SER A 85 -16.78 7.33 8.06
CA SER A 85 -16.45 6.96 9.43
C SER A 85 -15.40 5.87 9.37
N LYS A 86 -14.16 6.21 9.71
CA LYS A 86 -12.98 5.35 9.55
C LYS A 86 -12.30 5.17 10.89
N LYS A 87 -11.72 3.99 11.18
CA LYS A 87 -10.83 3.87 12.34
C LYS A 87 -9.59 4.70 12.03
N PHE A 88 -9.18 5.55 12.97
CA PHE A 88 -8.16 6.54 12.73
C PHE A 88 -7.35 6.82 13.99
N ALA A 89 -6.04 6.79 13.88
CA ALA A 89 -5.13 7.34 14.86
C ALA A 89 -3.98 8.03 14.13
N ALA A 90 -3.52 9.15 14.67
CA ALA A 90 -2.43 9.92 14.08
C ALA A 90 -1.52 10.43 15.19
N GLN A 91 -0.22 10.31 14.98
CA GLN A 91 0.79 10.84 15.89
C GLN A 91 2.04 11.22 15.09
N GLY A 92 2.21 12.52 14.86
CA GLY A 92 3.37 13.07 14.17
C GLY A 92 3.47 12.55 12.73
N GLN A 93 4.44 11.68 12.48
CA GLN A 93 4.70 11.10 11.16
C GLN A 93 4.03 9.73 10.95
N THR A 94 3.22 9.26 11.91
CA THR A 94 2.52 7.96 11.79
C THR A 94 1.02 8.17 11.70
N LEU A 95 0.41 7.50 10.73
CA LEU A 95 -1.04 7.43 10.51
C LEU A 95 -1.47 5.97 10.60
N THR A 96 -2.49 5.66 11.39
CA THR A 96 -3.19 4.37 11.36
C THR A 96 -4.60 4.57 10.86
N MET A 97 -4.99 3.84 9.82
CA MET A 97 -6.31 3.92 9.22
C MET A 97 -6.84 2.51 8.96
N ASP A 98 -8.03 2.20 9.47
CA ASP A 98 -8.67 0.86 9.37
C ASP A 98 -7.76 -0.33 9.76
N GLY A 99 -6.74 -0.08 10.60
CA GLY A 99 -5.78 -1.08 11.08
C GLY A 99 -4.47 -1.14 10.30
N ALA A 100 -4.39 -0.49 9.13
CA ALA A 100 -3.14 -0.32 8.39
C ALA A 100 -2.32 0.85 8.97
N VAL A 101 -0.99 0.69 9.01
CA VAL A 101 -0.06 1.70 9.52
C VAL A 101 0.72 2.30 8.36
N TYR A 102 0.71 3.62 8.28
CA TYR A 102 1.39 4.42 7.28
C TYR A 102 2.37 5.39 7.95
N ARG A 103 3.51 5.65 7.30
CA ARG A 103 4.51 6.60 7.77
C ARG A 103 4.74 7.70 6.74
N LEU A 104 4.83 8.94 7.20
CA LEU A 104 5.15 10.10 6.37
C LEU A 104 6.51 9.87 5.71
N THR A 105 6.57 10.12 4.40
CA THR A 105 7.82 10.07 3.65
C THR A 105 8.38 11.48 3.43
N PRO A 106 9.70 11.68 3.52
CA PRO A 106 10.32 12.98 3.27
C PRO A 106 10.40 13.39 1.80
N GLN A 107 9.88 12.58 0.86
CA GLN A 107 10.14 12.76 -0.57
C GLN A 107 9.28 13.87 -1.18
N ALA A 108 9.93 14.73 -1.98
CA ALA A 108 9.37 15.92 -2.58
C ALA A 108 8.21 15.62 -3.58
N PRO A 109 7.31 16.59 -3.83
CA PRO A 109 6.20 16.41 -4.78
C PRO A 109 6.74 16.16 -6.19
N GLY A 110 6.44 14.99 -6.78
CA GLY A 110 6.71 14.73 -8.20
C GLY A 110 7.45 13.45 -8.56
N ALA A 111 7.85 12.61 -7.60
CA ALA A 111 8.39 11.28 -7.90
C ALA A 111 7.74 10.22 -7.00
N GLU A 112 6.86 9.42 -7.61
CA GLU A 112 6.45 8.08 -7.17
C GLU A 112 6.37 7.87 -5.64
N ALA A 113 5.50 8.66 -5.01
CA ALA A 113 5.31 8.60 -3.59
C ALA A 113 4.89 7.20 -3.14
N CYS A 114 5.63 6.66 -2.17
CA CYS A 114 5.50 5.28 -1.69
C CYS A 114 5.89 4.20 -2.70
N ALA A 115 6.69 4.53 -3.71
CA ALA A 115 7.40 3.50 -4.45
C ALA A 115 8.19 2.66 -3.45
N VAL A 116 7.66 1.48 -3.15
CA VAL A 116 8.49 0.30 -2.97
C VAL A 116 9.50 0.38 -4.11
N PRO A 117 10.82 0.38 -3.85
CA PRO A 117 11.81 0.50 -4.90
C PRO A 117 11.32 -0.36 -6.05
N LYS A 118 11.05 0.25 -7.22
CA LYS A 118 10.78 -0.54 -8.41
C LYS A 118 12.02 -1.39 -8.55
N VAL A 119 11.93 -2.64 -8.12
CA VAL A 119 12.88 -3.65 -8.54
C VAL A 119 12.59 -3.73 -10.02
N GLN A 120 13.32 -2.93 -10.82
CA GLN A 120 13.57 -3.28 -12.20
C GLN A 120 13.89 -4.78 -12.15
N PRO A 121 13.32 -5.62 -13.03
CA PRO A 121 13.73 -7.01 -13.07
C PRO A 121 15.25 -6.98 -13.22
N VAL A 122 15.96 -7.22 -12.12
CA VAL A 122 17.41 -7.20 -12.13
C VAL A 122 17.72 -8.36 -13.04
N ALA A 123 18.20 -8.02 -14.23
CA ALA A 123 18.87 -8.98 -15.06
C ALA A 123 19.99 -9.57 -14.19
N THR A 124 19.77 -10.80 -13.77
CA THR A 124 20.80 -11.71 -13.27
C THR A 124 21.51 -11.26 -11.98
N GLN A 125 20.87 -11.43 -10.82
CA GLN A 125 21.61 -11.89 -9.63
C GLN A 125 21.45 -13.42 -9.57
N ALA A 126 22.40 -14.12 -10.19
CA ALA A 126 22.46 -15.58 -10.28
C ALA A 126 22.90 -16.28 -8.98
N SER A 127 22.80 -15.63 -7.82
CA SER A 127 23.37 -16.14 -6.55
C SER A 127 22.37 -16.28 -5.39
N THR A 128 21.08 -16.00 -5.57
CA THR A 128 20.08 -16.08 -4.48
C THR A 128 19.22 -17.34 -4.49
N MET A 129 19.59 -18.39 -5.23
CA MET A 129 18.79 -19.62 -5.35
C MET A 129 19.53 -20.88 -4.89
N SER A 130 20.70 -20.73 -4.25
CA SER A 130 21.49 -21.86 -3.73
C SER A 130 20.78 -22.66 -2.64
N ASP A 131 19.75 -22.09 -2.03
CA ASP A 131 18.90 -22.71 -1.01
C ASP A 131 17.47 -22.94 -1.49
N ALA A 132 17.25 -22.88 -2.80
CA ALA A 132 15.91 -22.99 -3.33
C ALA A 132 15.40 -24.43 -3.32
N ALA A 133 14.18 -24.61 -2.81
CA ALA A 133 13.45 -25.86 -2.86
C ALA A 133 12.47 -25.87 -4.04
N MET A 134 12.20 -27.05 -4.61
CA MET A 134 11.21 -27.24 -5.68
C MET A 134 9.80 -27.38 -5.10
N TRP A 135 8.88 -26.59 -5.63
CA TRP A 135 7.48 -26.52 -5.20
C TRP A 135 6.56 -26.46 -6.43
N THR A 136 5.27 -26.68 -6.22
CA THR A 136 4.26 -26.58 -7.28
C THR A 136 3.35 -25.36 -7.07
N HIS A 137 2.91 -24.77 -8.19
CA HIS A 137 1.97 -23.66 -8.20
C HIS A 137 1.07 -23.72 -9.45
N ASN A 138 -0.24 -23.93 -9.26
CA ASN A 138 -1.23 -23.92 -10.35
C ASN A 138 -0.86 -24.80 -11.55
N GLY A 139 -0.22 -25.94 -11.28
CA GLY A 139 0.27 -26.90 -12.29
C GLY A 139 1.61 -26.55 -12.95
N SER A 140 2.32 -25.52 -12.47
CA SER A 140 3.71 -25.22 -12.86
C SER A 140 4.66 -25.59 -11.72
N MET A 141 5.94 -25.82 -12.03
CA MET A 141 6.99 -25.91 -11.03
C MET A 141 7.63 -24.54 -10.75
N VAL A 142 7.92 -24.28 -9.49
CA VAL A 142 8.55 -23.06 -9.01
C VAL A 142 9.69 -23.42 -8.06
N LEU A 143 10.69 -22.55 -7.99
CA LEU A 143 11.75 -22.62 -7.00
C LEU A 143 11.50 -21.55 -5.94
N ILE A 144 11.53 -21.95 -4.67
CA ILE A 144 11.36 -21.04 -3.52
C ILE A 144 12.68 -20.93 -2.77
N SER A 145 13.28 -19.74 -2.75
CA SER A 145 14.38 -19.40 -1.85
C SER A 145 13.83 -18.57 -0.69
N ALA A 146 13.79 -19.18 0.50
CA ALA A 146 13.31 -18.49 1.69
C ALA A 146 14.30 -17.40 2.17
N ARG A 147 15.62 -17.66 2.14
CA ARG A 147 16.62 -16.65 2.52
C ARG A 147 16.77 -15.56 1.47
N GLY A 148 16.68 -15.93 0.19
CA GLY A 148 16.68 -14.98 -0.92
C GLY A 148 15.38 -14.19 -1.02
N GLY A 149 14.30 -14.64 -0.37
CA GLY A 149 13.02 -13.96 -0.36
C GLY A 149 12.31 -14.02 -1.71
N ARG A 150 12.50 -15.09 -2.50
CA ARG A 150 12.04 -15.14 -3.90
C ARG A 150 11.33 -16.44 -4.22
N ILE A 151 10.33 -16.34 -5.09
CA ILE A 151 9.71 -17.47 -5.78
C ILE A 151 9.80 -17.20 -7.28
N VAL A 152 10.41 -18.12 -8.02
CA VAL A 152 10.58 -17.99 -9.47
C VAL A 152 10.01 -19.21 -10.18
N TYR A 153 9.54 -19.02 -11.40
CA TYR A 153 9.13 -20.15 -12.24
C TYR A 153 10.34 -20.99 -12.65
N ASP A 154 10.25 -22.31 -12.52
CA ASP A 154 11.23 -23.23 -13.06
C ASP A 154 10.71 -23.88 -14.34
N GLU A 155 9.55 -24.53 -14.26
CA GLU A 155 8.85 -25.11 -15.41
C GLU A 155 7.41 -24.59 -15.46
N PRO A 156 7.16 -23.50 -16.22
CA PRO A 156 5.81 -23.01 -16.47
C PRO A 156 4.99 -24.06 -17.23
N LYS A 157 3.74 -24.27 -16.82
CA LYS A 157 2.84 -25.17 -17.55
C LYS A 157 2.61 -24.70 -18.98
N ALA A 158 2.33 -25.65 -19.87
CA ALA A 158 2.19 -25.42 -21.31
C ALA A 158 1.22 -24.26 -21.66
N SER A 159 0.09 -24.13 -20.96
CA SER A 159 -0.91 -23.10 -21.24
C SER A 159 -0.45 -21.66 -20.94
N ILE A 160 0.65 -21.47 -20.18
CA ILE A 160 1.21 -20.15 -19.87
C ILE A 160 2.63 -19.94 -20.40
N ALA A 161 3.25 -20.94 -21.03
CA ALA A 161 4.65 -20.88 -21.49
C ALA A 161 4.93 -19.76 -22.52
N GLY A 162 3.91 -19.33 -23.27
CA GLY A 162 4.00 -18.17 -24.17
C GLY A 162 3.86 -16.79 -23.48
N THR A 163 3.76 -16.77 -22.16
CA THR A 163 3.60 -15.55 -21.34
C THR A 163 4.61 -15.51 -20.21
N VAL A 164 4.88 -16.66 -19.60
CA VAL A 164 5.80 -16.84 -18.47
C VAL A 164 6.93 -17.77 -18.90
N ARG A 165 8.16 -17.43 -18.54
CA ARG A 165 9.37 -18.20 -18.86
C ARG A 165 10.06 -18.67 -17.58
N LYS A 166 10.90 -19.70 -17.69
CA LYS A 166 11.83 -20.13 -16.63
C LYS A 166 12.64 -18.93 -16.13
N GLY A 167 12.80 -18.82 -14.81
CA GLY A 167 13.48 -17.73 -14.11
C GLY A 167 12.64 -16.48 -13.87
N MET A 168 11.44 -16.34 -14.45
CA MET A 168 10.58 -15.19 -14.15
C MET A 168 10.12 -15.21 -12.70
N THR A 169 10.22 -14.06 -12.05
CA THR A 169 9.92 -13.94 -10.63
C THR A 169 8.43 -13.79 -10.39
N LEU A 170 7.83 -14.74 -9.69
CA LEU A 170 6.41 -14.76 -9.32
C LEU A 170 6.15 -14.02 -8.01
N PHE A 171 7.11 -14.03 -7.08
CA PHE A 171 7.03 -13.33 -5.81
C PHE A 171 8.40 -12.91 -5.31
N GLU A 172 8.45 -11.74 -4.68
CA GLU A 172 9.60 -11.24 -3.91
C GLU A 172 9.12 -10.70 -2.56
N GLY A 173 9.84 -11.00 -1.48
CA GLY A 173 9.42 -10.61 -0.15
C GLY A 173 10.27 -11.21 0.96
N ARG A 174 9.65 -11.39 2.11
CA ARG A 174 10.31 -11.81 3.35
C ARG A 174 9.61 -13.04 3.90
N PHE A 175 10.42 -14.00 4.32
CA PHE A 175 10.00 -15.18 5.08
C PHE A 175 10.47 -14.98 6.53
N ASP A 176 9.53 -14.83 7.45
CA ASP A 176 9.78 -14.65 8.89
C ASP A 176 9.11 -15.80 9.66
N GLY A 177 9.86 -16.89 9.81
CA GLY A 177 9.33 -18.18 10.26
C GLY A 177 8.18 -18.64 9.36
N ALA A 178 7.01 -18.82 9.95
CA ALA A 178 5.81 -19.19 9.19
C ALA A 178 5.13 -18.00 8.48
N ARG A 179 5.46 -16.74 8.80
CA ARG A 179 4.80 -15.56 8.21
C ARG A 179 5.53 -15.11 6.95
N ILE A 180 4.77 -14.76 5.92
CA ILE A 180 5.31 -14.36 4.63
C ILE A 180 4.60 -13.09 4.16
N ALA A 181 5.37 -12.11 3.69
CA ALA A 181 4.84 -10.86 3.16
C ALA A 181 5.73 -10.34 2.02
N GLY A 182 5.11 -9.75 1.00
CA GLY A 182 5.85 -9.21 -0.14
C GLY A 182 4.98 -8.82 -1.31
N THR A 183 5.57 -8.87 -2.50
CA THR A 183 4.96 -8.51 -3.77
C THR A 183 4.86 -9.76 -4.64
N ALA A 184 3.64 -10.07 -5.08
CA ALA A 184 3.41 -11.07 -6.12
C ALA A 184 3.19 -10.37 -7.47
N TYR A 185 3.38 -11.11 -8.56
CA TYR A 185 3.24 -10.60 -9.91
C TYR A 185 2.18 -11.37 -10.70
N VAL A 186 1.32 -10.65 -11.44
CA VAL A 186 0.47 -11.25 -12.46
C VAL A 186 1.01 -10.96 -13.86
N PHE A 187 0.89 -11.95 -14.74
CA PHE A 187 1.46 -11.91 -16.08
C PHE A 187 0.36 -11.91 -17.15
N LYS A 188 0.56 -11.11 -18.20
CA LYS A 188 -0.24 -11.13 -19.43
C LYS A 188 0.71 -10.99 -20.61
N ARG A 189 0.48 -11.76 -21.67
CA ARG A 189 1.32 -11.70 -22.88
C ARG A 189 1.35 -10.27 -23.43
N GLY A 190 2.55 -9.80 -23.77
CA GLY A 190 2.75 -8.47 -24.35
C GLY A 190 2.64 -7.31 -23.36
N CYS A 191 2.49 -7.59 -22.06
CA CYS A 191 2.45 -6.58 -21.03
C CYS A 191 3.55 -6.84 -20.00
N GLU A 192 4.08 -5.77 -19.41
CA GLU A 192 4.93 -5.86 -18.22
C GLU A 192 4.22 -6.62 -17.08
N PRO A 193 4.92 -7.30 -16.16
CA PRO A 193 4.29 -7.89 -14.97
C PRO A 193 3.59 -6.83 -14.11
N ALA A 194 2.40 -7.12 -13.58
CA ALA A 194 1.73 -6.22 -12.63
C ALA A 194 1.98 -6.70 -11.19
N PRO A 195 2.63 -5.86 -10.35
CA PRO A 195 2.85 -6.18 -8.95
C PRO A 195 1.58 -5.98 -8.12
N TYR A 196 1.47 -6.72 -7.02
CA TYR A 196 0.49 -6.48 -5.95
C TYR A 196 0.98 -7.05 -4.63
N ALA A 197 0.62 -6.36 -3.55
CA ALA A 197 0.98 -6.78 -2.20
C ALA A 197 0.26 -8.06 -1.83
N VAL A 198 0.98 -8.99 -1.20
CA VAL A 198 0.43 -10.21 -0.62
C VAL A 198 1.01 -10.47 0.76
N THR A 199 0.19 -11.07 1.61
CA THR A 199 0.61 -11.57 2.92
C THR A 199 0.06 -12.97 3.13
N GLY A 200 0.67 -13.73 4.02
CA GLY A 200 0.24 -15.09 4.23
C GLY A 200 1.14 -15.86 5.17
N LYS A 201 1.05 -17.18 5.07
CA LYS A 201 1.84 -18.06 5.92
C LYS A 201 2.14 -19.41 5.28
N MET A 202 3.18 -20.04 5.77
CA MET A 202 3.44 -21.47 5.62
C MET A 202 2.62 -22.23 6.67
N GLU A 203 1.97 -23.31 6.24
CA GLU A 203 1.17 -24.19 7.08
C GLU A 203 1.28 -25.64 6.59
N SER A 204 0.86 -26.60 7.42
CA SER A 204 0.85 -28.01 7.02
C SER A 204 -0.08 -28.24 5.83
N ASN A 205 0.35 -29.08 4.88
CA ASN A 205 -0.47 -29.42 3.73
C ASN A 205 -1.64 -30.35 4.13
N PRO A 206 -2.91 -29.97 3.94
CA PRO A 206 -4.05 -30.83 4.28
C PRO A 206 -4.12 -32.11 3.44
N ALA A 207 -3.44 -32.16 2.29
CA ALA A 207 -3.38 -33.34 1.44
C ALA A 207 -2.43 -34.44 1.98
N GLY A 208 -1.75 -34.19 3.11
CA GLY A 208 -1.04 -35.22 3.88
C GLY A 208 0.44 -34.90 4.09
N PHE A 209 1.20 -34.75 3.01
CA PHE A 209 2.66 -34.61 3.08
C PHE A 209 3.14 -33.19 2.76
N GLY A 210 4.19 -32.77 3.48
CA GLY A 210 4.86 -31.51 3.28
C GLY A 210 4.12 -30.28 3.80
N SER A 211 4.66 -29.13 3.45
CA SER A 211 4.12 -27.82 3.76
C SER A 211 3.41 -27.21 2.56
N ARG A 212 2.50 -26.27 2.83
CA ARG A 212 1.96 -25.37 1.81
C ARG A 212 2.13 -23.92 2.24
N ILE A 213 2.37 -23.04 1.28
CA ILE A 213 2.35 -21.59 1.48
C ILE A 213 1.06 -21.05 0.88
N VAL A 214 0.31 -20.27 1.66
CA VAL A 214 -0.89 -19.58 1.20
C VAL A 214 -0.68 -18.09 1.35
N LEU A 215 -0.67 -17.37 0.23
CA LEU A 215 -0.57 -15.91 0.17
C LEU A 215 -1.87 -15.32 -0.36
N THR A 216 -2.31 -14.19 0.19
CA THR A 216 -3.50 -13.46 -0.25
C THR A 216 -3.22 -11.98 -0.45
N GLY A 217 -3.90 -11.39 -1.43
CA GLY A 217 -3.79 -9.96 -1.75
C GLY A 217 -4.78 -9.52 -2.82
N ALA A 218 -4.93 -8.20 -2.98
CA ALA A 218 -5.85 -7.62 -3.95
C ALA A 218 -5.28 -7.68 -5.37
N ALA A 219 -5.33 -8.85 -6.00
CA ALA A 219 -4.73 -9.06 -7.33
C ALA A 219 -5.33 -8.12 -8.39
N PRO A 220 -4.51 -7.51 -9.26
CA PRO A 220 -4.96 -6.55 -10.25
C PRO A 220 -5.68 -7.28 -11.39
N LYS A 221 -6.83 -6.76 -11.77
CA LYS A 221 -7.61 -7.23 -12.91
C LYS A 221 -7.19 -6.43 -14.14
N ARG A 222 -6.61 -7.12 -15.13
CA ARG A 222 -6.27 -6.52 -16.41
C ARG A 222 -7.47 -6.47 -17.32
N ASP A 223 -7.56 -5.38 -18.07
CA ASP A 223 -8.44 -5.31 -19.22
C ASP A 223 -8.12 -6.46 -20.21
N PRO A 224 -9.11 -7.13 -20.81
CA PRO A 224 -8.85 -8.21 -21.77
C PRO A 224 -8.12 -7.74 -23.03
N ALA A 225 -8.36 -6.51 -23.51
CA ALA A 225 -7.83 -6.00 -24.78
C ALA A 225 -6.52 -5.21 -24.63
N SER A 226 -6.18 -4.73 -23.42
CA SER A 226 -5.03 -3.85 -23.17
C SER A 226 -4.23 -4.24 -21.92
N CYS A 227 -3.18 -3.49 -21.59
CA CYS A 227 -2.41 -3.69 -20.35
C CYS A 227 -2.97 -2.89 -19.16
N ALA A 228 -4.08 -2.16 -19.34
CA ALA A 228 -4.68 -1.34 -18.30
C ALA A 228 -5.19 -2.19 -17.13
N ILE A 229 -5.00 -1.68 -15.91
CA ILE A 229 -5.62 -2.25 -14.71
C ILE A 229 -7.00 -1.62 -14.54
N ILE A 230 -8.03 -2.45 -14.54
CA ILE A 230 -9.44 -2.03 -14.47
C ILE A 230 -10.11 -2.36 -13.13
N GLY A 231 -9.34 -2.88 -12.17
CA GLY A 231 -9.82 -3.17 -10.83
C GLY A 231 -8.86 -4.04 -10.03
N THR A 232 -9.26 -4.36 -8.80
CA THR A 232 -8.51 -5.17 -7.84
C THR A 232 -9.47 -6.20 -7.23
N THR A 233 -9.00 -7.43 -6.92
CA THR A 233 -9.76 -8.70 -6.69
C THR A 233 -9.90 -9.62 -7.91
N GLY A 234 -8.84 -9.75 -8.70
CA GLY A 234 -8.75 -10.77 -9.76
C GLY A 234 -8.64 -12.22 -9.24
N THR A 235 -8.69 -13.18 -10.17
CA THR A 235 -8.59 -14.63 -9.93
C THR A 235 -7.31 -15.06 -9.21
N HIS A 236 -6.28 -14.22 -9.24
CA HIS A 236 -4.98 -14.48 -8.61
C HIS A 236 -4.86 -13.90 -7.18
N SER A 237 -5.98 -13.54 -6.55
CA SER A 237 -5.99 -12.97 -5.19
C SER A 237 -5.57 -13.94 -4.08
N ARG A 238 -5.49 -15.23 -4.39
CA ARG A 238 -4.96 -16.27 -3.51
C ARG A 238 -3.94 -17.13 -4.27
N LEU A 239 -2.71 -17.16 -3.77
CA LEU A 239 -1.64 -18.01 -4.29
C LEU A 239 -1.42 -19.16 -3.33
N VAL A 240 -1.34 -20.37 -3.87
CA VAL A 240 -0.98 -21.57 -3.12
C VAL A 240 0.28 -22.15 -3.75
N PHE A 241 1.24 -22.47 -2.90
CA PHE A 241 2.42 -23.23 -3.25
C PHE A 241 2.44 -24.48 -2.41
N GLU A 242 2.67 -25.63 -3.02
CA GLU A 242 2.70 -26.91 -2.33
C GLU A 242 4.06 -27.55 -2.52
N GLU A 243 4.65 -27.97 -1.42
CA GLU A 243 5.92 -28.71 -1.42
C GLU A 243 5.74 -30.00 -2.22
N GLN A 244 6.71 -30.31 -3.07
CA GLN A 244 6.72 -31.59 -3.76
C GLN A 244 7.10 -32.67 -2.75
N GLY A 245 6.20 -33.61 -2.47
CA GLY A 245 6.57 -34.81 -1.74
C GLY A 245 7.51 -35.66 -2.60
N ASP A 246 8.52 -36.26 -1.98
CA ASP A 246 9.29 -37.34 -2.61
C ASP A 246 8.31 -38.47 -2.98
N VAL A 247 8.27 -38.85 -4.25
CA VAL A 247 7.45 -39.96 -4.76
C VAL A 247 8.25 -41.26 -4.68
#